data_AF-A0A9E4UQ53-F1
#
_entry.id   AF-A0A9E4UQ53-F1
#
_cell.length_a   1.000
_cell.length_b   1.000
_cell.length_c   1.000
_cell.angle_alpha   90.00
_cell.angle_beta   90.00
_cell.angle_gamma   90.00
#
_symmetry.space_group_name_H-M   'P 1'
#
loop_
_entity.id
_entity.type
_entity.pdbx_description
1 polymer ?
#
loop_
_entity_poly.entity_id
_entity_poly.type
_entity_poly.pdbx_seq_one_letter_code
_entity_poly.pdbx_strand_id
1 'polypeptide(L)' 'MTTPSPMGKEEFLRLAADAGLDADSAHMDELFPYVQAVLDSLRSLHDLDVTAVEPDMAFEPHRE' A
#
# COMPACT_ATOMS: atom_id res chain seq x y z
N MET A 1 6.64 -18.89 2.62
CA MET A 1 6.42 -17.47 2.32
C MET A 1 4.95 -17.32 1.97
N THR A 2 4.17 -16.61 2.78
CA THR A 2 2.73 -16.40 2.54
C THR A 2 2.59 -15.22 1.60
N THR A 3 2.13 -15.44 0.38
CA THR A 3 1.73 -14.34 -0.50
C THR A 3 0.53 -13.63 0.15
N PRO A 4 0.58 -12.30 0.33
CA PRO A 4 -0.55 -11.60 0.91
C PRO A 4 -1.77 -11.76 0.00
N SER A 5 -2.92 -12.02 0.64
CA SER A 5 -4.19 -12.09 -0.07
C SER A 5 -4.46 -10.76 -0.78
N PRO A 6 -5.06 -10.79 -1.98
CA PRO A 6 -5.40 -9.56 -2.69
C PRO A 6 -6.30 -8.68 -1.81
N MET A 7 -6.01 -7.36 -1.82
CA MET A 7 -6.76 -6.37 -1.04
C MET A 7 -8.25 -6.40 -1.41
N GLY A 8 -9.10 -6.53 -0.40
CA GLY A 8 -10.55 -6.46 -0.55
C GLY A 8 -11.06 -5.02 -0.66
N LYS A 9 -12.27 -4.86 -1.20
CA LYS A 9 -12.89 -3.53 -1.38
C LYS A 9 -13.11 -2.78 -0.06
N GLU A 10 -13.51 -3.49 0.99
CA GLU A 10 -13.70 -2.91 2.33
C GLU A 10 -12.39 -2.33 2.88
N GLU A 11 -11.28 -3.04 2.68
CA GLU A 11 -9.97 -2.63 3.16
C GLU A 11 -9.42 -1.45 2.36
N PHE A 12 -9.68 -1.42 1.06
CA PHE A 12 -9.44 -0.26 0.20
C PHE A 12 -10.21 0.99 0.68
N LEU A 13 -11.51 0.87 0.97
CA LEU A 13 -12.32 1.99 1.44
C LEU A 13 -11.85 2.50 2.80
N ARG A 14 -11.46 1.60 3.71
CA ARG A 14 -10.84 1.98 4.98
C ARG A 14 -9.55 2.76 4.77
N LEU A 15 -8.67 2.28 3.90
CA LEU A 15 -7.42 2.97 3.56
C LEU A 15 -7.68 4.36 2.94
N ALA A 16 -8.69 4.47 2.08
CA ALA A 16 -9.08 5.74 1.47
C ALA A 16 -9.55 6.73 2.55
N ALA A 17 -10.38 6.29 3.49
CA ALA A 17 -10.81 7.12 4.63
C ALA A 17 -9.64 7.54 5.52
N ASP A 18 -8.72 6.61 5.84
CA ASP A 18 -7.51 6.89 6.63
C ASP A 18 -6.58 7.90 5.92
N ALA A 19 -6.59 7.93 4.59
CA ALA A 19 -5.88 8.90 3.76
C ALA A 19 -6.62 10.26 3.61
N GLY A 20 -7.80 10.41 4.22
CA GLY A 20 -8.61 11.63 4.16
C GLY A 20 -9.44 11.78 2.88
N LEU A 21 -9.63 10.70 2.11
CA LEU A 21 -10.51 10.68 0.95
C LEU A 21 -11.96 10.39 1.37
N ASP A 22 -12.90 10.88 0.58
CA ASP A 22 -14.33 10.54 0.72
C ASP A 22 -14.60 9.12 0.21
N ALA A 23 -14.67 8.16 1.14
CA ALA A 23 -14.89 6.75 0.82
C ALA A 23 -16.28 6.45 0.23
N ASP A 24 -17.25 7.36 0.37
CA ASP A 24 -18.59 7.21 -0.21
C ASP A 24 -18.69 7.80 -1.63
N SER A 25 -17.60 8.40 -2.14
CA SER A 25 -17.53 8.95 -3.48
C SER A 25 -17.70 7.86 -4.56
N ALA A 26 -18.47 8.15 -5.61
CA ALA A 26 -18.64 7.26 -6.76
C ALA A 26 -17.31 6.93 -7.47
N HIS A 27 -16.29 7.78 -7.33
CA HIS A 27 -14.96 7.55 -7.90
C HIS A 27 -14.20 6.40 -7.24
N MET A 28 -14.61 5.94 -6.05
CA MET A 28 -13.97 4.81 -5.37
C MET A 28 -14.08 3.51 -6.16
N ASP A 29 -15.16 3.35 -6.94
CA ASP A 29 -15.33 2.20 -7.83
C ASP A 29 -14.36 2.21 -9.01
N GLU A 30 -13.94 3.39 -9.47
CA GLU A 30 -12.96 3.56 -10.54
C GLU A 30 -11.53 3.41 -10.02
N LEU A 31 -11.26 3.89 -8.81
CA LEU A 31 -9.94 3.85 -8.18
C LEU A 31 -9.57 2.45 -7.66
N PHE A 32 -10.54 1.68 -7.16
CA PHE A 32 -10.30 0.34 -6.63
C PHE A 32 -9.52 -0.59 -7.60
N PRO A 33 -9.96 -0.80 -8.87
CA PRO A 33 -9.22 -1.67 -9.79
C PRO A 33 -7.84 -1.12 -10.14
N TYR A 34 -7.67 0.21 -10.16
CA TYR A 34 -6.37 0.82 -10.38
C TYR A 34 -5.39 0.50 -9.24
N VAL A 35 -5.83 0.63 -7.99
CA VAL A 35 -5.02 0.28 -6.82
C VAL A 35 -4.68 -1.20 -6.82
N GLN A 36 -5.62 -2.08 -7.17
CA GLN A 36 -5.34 -3.50 -7.30
C GLN A 36 -4.24 -3.80 -8.33
N ALA A 37 -4.29 -3.16 -9.51
CA ALA A 37 -3.27 -3.34 -10.53
C ALA A 37 -1.88 -2.85 -10.08
N VAL A 38 -1.81 -1.73 -9.35
CA VAL A 38 -0.56 -1.21 -8.78
C VAL A 38 0.00 -2.19 -7.75
N LEU A 39 -0.81 -2.67 -6.81
CA LEU A 39 -0.37 -3.64 -5.79
C LEU A 39 0.11 -4.95 -6.42
N ASP A 40 -0.60 -5.44 -7.44
CA ASP A 40 -0.17 -6.63 -8.18
C ASP A 40 1.16 -6.41 -8.91
N SER A 41 1.41 -5.22 -9.46
CA SER A 41 2.69 -4.89 -10.10
C SER A 41 3.88 -4.90 -9.13
N LEU A 42 3.62 -4.66 -7.83
CA LEU A 42 4.63 -4.63 -6.77
C LEU A 42 4.88 -6.01 -6.15
N ARG A 43 4.14 -7.05 -6.54
CA ARG A 43 4.30 -8.40 -5.97
C ARG A 43 5.71 -8.96 -6.10
N SER A 44 6.44 -8.60 -7.15
CA SER A 44 7.83 -9.03 -7.35
C SER A 44 8.78 -8.56 -6.25
N LEU A 45 8.42 -7.51 -5.49
CA LEU A 45 9.21 -7.04 -4.36
C LEU A 45 9.27 -8.06 -3.21
N HIS A 46 8.29 -8.97 -3.10
CA HIS A 46 8.30 -10.02 -2.08
C HIS A 46 9.41 -11.06 -2.28
N ASP A 47 9.98 -11.15 -3.48
CA ASP A 47 11.06 -12.09 -3.80
C ASP A 47 12.45 -11.52 -3.50
N LEU A 48 12.54 -10.24 -3.10
CA LEU A 48 13.79 -9.61 -2.73
C LEU A 48 14.21 -10.03 -1.31
N ASP A 49 15.40 -10.64 -1.20
CA ASP A 49 16.02 -10.89 0.10
C ASP A 49 16.68 -9.62 0.63
N VAL A 50 16.06 -9.04 1.66
CA VAL A 50 16.53 -7.84 2.35
C VAL A 50 16.98 -8.13 3.79
N THR A 51 17.22 -9.40 4.14
CA THR A 51 17.52 -9.82 5.53
C THR A 51 18.75 -9.13 6.13
N ALA A 52 19.73 -8.76 5.29
CA ALA A 52 20.98 -8.12 5.70
C ALA A 52 21.07 -6.63 5.33
N VAL A 53 19.97 -6.03 4.84
CA VAL A 53 19.95 -4.64 4.38
C VAL A 53 19.14 -3.81 5.37
N GLU A 54 19.78 -2.83 6.00
CA GLU A 54 19.05 -1.83 6.80
C GLU A 54 18.28 -0.89 5.86
N PRO A 55 17.00 -0.59 6.14
CA PRO A 55 16.27 0.42 5.39
C PRO A 55 16.93 1.78 5.57
N ASP A 56 17.11 2.53 4.48
CA ASP A 56 17.50 3.93 4.58
C ASP A 56 16.42 4.69 5.36
N MET A 57 16.75 5.11 6.58
CA MET A 57 15.86 5.86 7.45
C MET A 57 15.75 7.28 6.91
N ALA A 58 14.75 7.54 6.06
CA ALA A 58 14.50 8.86 5.46
C ALA A 58 14.14 9.97 6.48
N PHE A 59 14.02 9.65 7.77
CA PHE A 59 13.71 10.61 8.84
C PHE A 59 14.73 10.50 9.98
N GLU A 60 15.83 11.23 9.86
CA GLU A 60 16.65 11.63 10.99
C GLU A 60 16.14 13.00 11.48
N PRO A 61 15.39 13.08 12.59
CA PRO A 61 15.08 14.38 13.16
C PRO A 61 16.40 15.00 13.61
N HIS A 62 16.80 16.11 12.96
CA HIS A 62 17.93 16.91 13.40
C HIS A 62 17.75 17.22 14.89
N ARG A 63 18.63 16.69 15.74
CA ARG A 63 18.71 17.09 17.14
C ARG A 63 19.41 18.44 17.17
N GLU A 64 18.68 19.49 17.54
CA GLU A 64 19.25 20.76 17.99
C GLU A 64 20.10 20.58 19.26
#